data_AF-A0A9R0YEG8-F1
#
_entry.id   AF-A0A9R0YEG8-F1
#
_cell.length_a   1.000
_cell.length_b   1.000
_cell.length_c   1.000
_cell.angle_alpha   90.00
_cell.angle_beta   90.00
_cell.angle_gamma   90.00
#
_symmetry.space_group_name_H-M   'P 1'
#
loop_
_entity.id
_entity.type
_entity.pdbx_description
1 polymer ?
#
loop_
_entity_poly.entity_id
_entity_poly.type
_entity_poly.pdbx_seq_one_letter_code
_entity_poly.pdbx_strand_id
1 'polypeptide(L)'
;MHYYLPLFGSFHNFLRVLKRGGSHLLSSDLDKVVKLNVVFLRECGVGDCDIAKLCVPVPRMLTTNPERVRAMVACAERLGVPRGAGMFRHALQAVAFLTEEKIAARLDYLKNTFGWSDAEASIVLRTYPSVLRKSKESLKHRSEFLVSEVGLEPAYIAHRPALLSYSMEGRLRPRYYVIKFLKANGLLGQYRDYFSIVMLSEKIFVEKFICPHKEAAPLLAEDYATACKGEVPTNFRFT
;
A
#
# COMPACT_ATOMS: atom_id res chain seq x y z
N MET A 1 -10.64 -0.55 -31.80
CA MET A 1 -10.57 0.69 -30.99
C MET A 1 -11.90 0.99 -30.28
N HIS A 2 -13.05 0.85 -30.96
CA HIS A 2 -14.39 1.12 -30.40
C HIS A 2 -14.74 0.42 -29.08
N TYR A 3 -14.25 -0.81 -28.84
CA TYR A 3 -14.48 -1.51 -27.57
C TYR A 3 -13.63 -1.00 -26.41
N TYR A 4 -12.38 -0.63 -26.67
CA TYR A 4 -11.42 -0.26 -25.62
C TYR A 4 -11.65 1.15 -25.06
N LEU A 5 -12.11 2.09 -25.89
CA LEU A 5 -12.30 3.48 -25.47
C LEU A 5 -13.36 3.63 -24.36
N PRO A 6 -14.57 3.05 -24.49
CA PRO A 6 -15.56 3.06 -23.41
C PRO A 6 -15.04 2.37 -22.15
N LEU A 7 -14.35 1.23 -22.30
CA LEU A 7 -13.83 0.45 -21.17
C LEU A 7 -12.78 1.21 -20.34
N PHE A 8 -11.86 1.92 -21.00
CA PHE A 8 -10.81 2.68 -20.31
C PHE A 8 -11.24 4.10 -19.92
N GLY A 9 -12.45 4.52 -20.32
CA GLY A 9 -13.07 5.81 -20.05
C GLY A 9 -12.40 7.02 -20.72
N SER A 10 -11.14 6.90 -21.15
CA SER A 10 -10.42 7.95 -21.87
C SER A 10 -9.35 7.40 -22.80
N PHE A 11 -9.06 8.15 -23.86
CA PHE A 11 -7.93 7.86 -24.75
C PHE A 11 -6.60 7.89 -24.01
N HIS A 12 -6.44 8.77 -23.02
CA HIS A 12 -5.22 8.84 -22.20
C HIS A 12 -4.96 7.55 -21.41
N ASN A 13 -5.98 6.99 -20.77
CA ASN A 13 -5.85 5.72 -20.05
C ASN A 13 -5.56 4.57 -21.01
N PHE A 14 -6.24 4.51 -22.15
CA PHE A 14 -5.98 3.51 -23.18
C PHE A 14 -4.51 3.56 -23.65
N LEU A 15 -3.97 4.75 -23.94
CA LEU A 15 -2.57 4.92 -24.31
C LEU A 15 -1.61 4.51 -23.20
N ARG A 16 -1.92 4.78 -21.92
CA ARG A 16 -1.10 4.32 -20.79
C ARG A 16 -1.00 2.79 -20.75
N VAL A 17 -2.12 2.10 -20.94
CA VAL A 17 -2.13 0.63 -20.95
C VAL A 17 -1.39 0.11 -22.17
N LEU A 18 -1.57 0.71 -23.35
CA LEU A 18 -0.86 0.31 -24.57
C LEU A 18 0.66 0.50 -24.46
N LYS A 19 1.12 1.64 -23.94
CA LYS A 19 2.55 1.94 -23.74
C LYS A 19 3.22 0.96 -22.77
N ARG A 20 2.53 0.53 -21.72
CA ARG A 20 3.06 -0.41 -20.72
C ARG A 20 2.85 -1.88 -21.08
N GLY A 21 1.78 -2.18 -21.80
CA GLY A 21 1.36 -3.52 -22.19
C GLY A 21 1.90 -3.99 -23.52
N GLY A 22 2.53 -3.10 -24.29
CA GLY A 22 2.94 -3.37 -25.66
C GLY A 22 1.75 -3.61 -26.58
N SER A 23 2.02 -4.23 -27.73
CA SER A 23 1.02 -4.53 -28.76
C SER A 23 0.04 -5.64 -28.37
N HIS A 24 0.19 -6.28 -27.21
CA HIS A 24 -0.65 -7.41 -26.80
C HIS A 24 -2.15 -7.10 -26.77
N LEU A 25 -2.54 -5.87 -26.40
CA LEU A 25 -3.94 -5.46 -26.45
C LEU A 25 -4.50 -5.37 -27.87
N LEU A 26 -3.65 -5.10 -28.85
CA LEU A 26 -4.04 -4.97 -30.25
C LEU A 26 -3.96 -6.32 -30.99
N SER A 27 -3.09 -7.23 -30.54
CA SER A 27 -2.90 -8.55 -31.16
C SER A 27 -3.72 -9.67 -30.53
N SER A 28 -4.30 -9.48 -29.34
CA SER A 28 -5.13 -10.50 -28.69
C SER A 28 -6.52 -10.59 -29.31
N ASP A 29 -7.08 -11.80 -29.33
CA ASP A 29 -8.46 -12.03 -29.77
C ASP A 29 -9.44 -11.26 -28.87
N LEU A 30 -10.14 -10.31 -29.49
CA LEU A 30 -11.06 -9.42 -28.78
C LEU A 30 -12.24 -10.19 -28.17
N ASP A 31 -12.79 -11.16 -28.91
CA ASP A 31 -14.02 -11.85 -28.51
C ASP A 31 -13.73 -13.04 -27.59
N LYS A 32 -12.70 -13.83 -27.91
CA LYS A 32 -12.37 -15.06 -27.18
C LYS A 32 -11.51 -14.85 -25.94
N VAL A 33 -10.87 -13.68 -25.79
CA VAL A 33 -9.98 -13.42 -24.65
C VAL A 33 -10.39 -12.15 -23.93
N VAL A 34 -10.36 -11.00 -24.61
CA VAL A 34 -10.52 -9.70 -23.95
C VAL A 34 -11.93 -9.52 -23.41
N LYS A 35 -12.97 -9.74 -24.23
CA LYS A 35 -14.36 -9.64 -23.79
C LYS A 35 -14.69 -10.66 -22.69
N LEU A 36 -14.24 -11.91 -22.83
CA LEU A 36 -14.45 -12.93 -21.79
C LEU A 36 -13.83 -12.53 -20.45
N ASN A 37 -12.60 -12.03 -20.45
CA ASN A 37 -11.94 -11.55 -19.24
C ASN A 37 -12.67 -10.35 -18.63
N VAL A 38 -13.15 -9.40 -19.44
CA VAL A 38 -13.92 -8.25 -18.95
C VAL A 38 -15.25 -8.71 -18.33
N VAL A 39 -16.00 -9.57 -19.02
CA VAL A 39 -17.27 -10.12 -18.53
C VAL A 39 -17.06 -10.85 -17.22
N PHE A 40 -16.07 -11.75 -17.15
CA PHE A 40 -15.77 -12.50 -15.94
C PHE A 40 -15.34 -11.60 -14.76
N LEU A 41 -14.53 -10.56 -15.01
CA LEU A 41 -14.16 -9.60 -13.97
C LEU A 41 -15.37 -8.82 -13.46
N ARG A 42 -16.32 -8.46 -14.33
CA ARG A 42 -17.59 -7.84 -13.93
C ARG A 42 -18.45 -8.78 -13.08
N GLU A 43 -18.53 -10.07 -13.44
CA GLU A 43 -19.19 -11.09 -12.63
C GLU A 43 -18.54 -11.25 -11.25
N CYS A 44 -17.23 -10.98 -11.14
CA CYS A 44 -16.52 -10.92 -9.86
C CYS A 44 -16.70 -9.59 -9.10
N GLY A 45 -17.58 -8.71 -9.57
CA GLY A 45 -17.86 -7.40 -8.96
C GLY A 45 -16.80 -6.33 -9.22
N VAL A 46 -15.94 -6.52 -10.23
CA VAL A 46 -14.97 -5.48 -10.65
C VAL A 46 -15.59 -4.63 -11.75
N GLY A 47 -16.03 -3.42 -11.41
CA GLY A 47 -16.61 -2.49 -12.38
C GLY A 47 -15.59 -1.95 -13.39
N ASP A 48 -16.07 -1.40 -14.51
CA ASP A 48 -15.22 -0.95 -15.63
C ASP A 48 -14.13 0.04 -15.24
N CYS A 49 -14.44 0.99 -14.35
CA CYS A 49 -13.47 1.95 -13.82
C CYS A 49 -12.33 1.24 -13.06
N ASP A 50 -12.65 0.20 -12.29
CA ASP A 50 -11.68 -0.60 -11.57
C ASP A 50 -10.90 -1.56 -12.48
N ILE A 51 -11.53 -2.12 -13.51
CA ILE A 51 -10.86 -2.88 -14.57
C ILE A 51 -9.82 -1.98 -15.27
N ALA A 52 -10.21 -0.75 -15.65
CA ALA A 52 -9.31 0.21 -16.27
C ALA A 52 -8.12 0.54 -15.36
N LYS A 53 -8.38 0.80 -14.08
CA LYS A 53 -7.33 1.06 -13.07
C LYS A 53 -6.44 -0.15 -12.81
N LEU A 54 -6.95 -1.38 -12.93
CA LEU A 54 -6.19 -2.63 -12.78
C LEU A 54 -5.24 -2.86 -13.96
N CYS A 55 -5.67 -2.50 -15.18
CA CYS A 55 -4.87 -2.67 -16.38
C CYS A 55 -3.67 -1.73 -16.47
N VAL A 56 -3.69 -0.57 -15.82
CA VAL A 56 -2.54 0.36 -15.81
C VAL A 56 -1.28 -0.25 -15.17
N PRO A 57 -1.35 -0.86 -13.97
CA PRO A 57 -0.22 -1.59 -13.38
C PRO A 57 -0.09 -3.04 -13.86
N VAL A 58 -1.14 -3.62 -14.45
CA VAL A 58 -1.17 -5.02 -14.90
C VAL A 58 -1.74 -5.10 -16.32
N PRO A 59 -1.01 -4.64 -17.34
CA PRO A 59 -1.57 -4.43 -18.69
C PRO A 59 -1.96 -5.72 -19.42
N ARG A 60 -1.46 -6.87 -18.95
CA ARG A 60 -1.83 -8.19 -19.49
C ARG A 60 -3.09 -8.80 -18.89
N MET A 61 -3.75 -8.11 -17.94
CA MET A 61 -4.93 -8.63 -17.25
C MET A 61 -6.04 -9.05 -18.22
N LEU A 62 -6.27 -8.27 -19.28
CA LEU A 62 -7.34 -8.57 -20.25
C LEU A 62 -6.89 -9.46 -21.41
N THR A 63 -5.58 -9.62 -21.62
CA THR A 63 -5.02 -10.32 -22.79
C THR A 63 -4.46 -11.69 -22.45
N THR A 64 -4.45 -12.06 -21.17
CA THR A 64 -4.01 -13.38 -20.74
C THR A 64 -5.13 -14.41 -20.90
N ASN A 65 -4.75 -15.69 -20.87
CA ASN A 65 -5.70 -16.81 -20.94
C ASN A 65 -6.76 -16.66 -19.82
N PRO A 66 -8.07 -16.79 -20.14
CA PRO A 66 -9.13 -16.68 -19.15
C PRO A 66 -8.96 -17.56 -17.90
N GLU A 67 -8.43 -18.78 -18.04
CA GLU A 67 -8.15 -19.66 -16.89
C GLU A 67 -7.14 -19.05 -15.92
N ARG A 68 -6.17 -18.26 -16.41
CA ARG A 68 -5.23 -17.55 -15.53
C ARG A 68 -5.91 -16.44 -14.76
N VAL A 69 -6.88 -15.75 -15.36
CA VAL A 69 -7.68 -14.73 -14.66
C VAL A 69 -8.54 -15.40 -13.58
N ARG A 70 -9.17 -16.54 -13.88
CA ARG A 70 -9.91 -17.35 -12.89
C ARG A 70 -9.02 -17.80 -11.73
N ALA A 71 -7.81 -18.27 -12.01
CA ALA A 71 -6.85 -18.65 -10.98
C ALA A 71 -6.45 -17.47 -10.08
N MET A 72 -6.25 -16.27 -10.65
CA MET A 72 -5.98 -15.05 -9.87
C MET A 72 -7.17 -14.64 -8.99
N VAL A 73 -8.40 -14.76 -9.51
CA VAL A 73 -9.63 -14.53 -8.74
C VAL A 73 -9.72 -15.51 -7.56
N ALA A 74 -9.55 -16.82 -7.82
CA ALA A 74 -9.57 -17.83 -6.78
C ALA A 74 -8.46 -17.60 -5.73
N CYS A 75 -7.29 -17.15 -6.16
CA CYS A 75 -6.20 -16.79 -5.26
C CYS A 75 -6.55 -15.57 -4.39
N ALA A 76 -7.13 -14.52 -4.96
CA ALA A 76 -7.59 -13.35 -4.20
C ALA A 76 -8.64 -13.73 -3.14
N GLU A 77 -9.55 -14.65 -3.47
CA GLU A 77 -10.52 -15.20 -2.52
C GLU A 77 -9.84 -16.00 -1.40
N ARG A 78 -8.82 -16.83 -1.72
CA ARG A 78 -8.00 -17.54 -0.73
C ARG A 78 -7.25 -16.61 0.23
N LEU A 79 -6.89 -15.40 -0.22
CA LEU A 79 -6.33 -14.36 0.66
C LEU A 79 -7.37 -13.71 1.59
N GLY A 80 -8.63 -14.15 1.52
CA GLY A 80 -9.73 -13.67 2.35
C GLY A 80 -10.42 -12.42 1.83
N VAL A 81 -10.19 -12.03 0.56
CA VAL A 81 -10.83 -10.86 -0.06
C VAL A 81 -12.02 -11.32 -0.92
N PRO A 82 -13.27 -11.07 -0.50
CA PRO A 82 -14.43 -11.51 -1.25
C PRO A 82 -14.63 -10.70 -2.54
N ARG A 83 -15.23 -11.33 -3.55
CA ARG A 83 -15.70 -10.66 -4.78
C ARG A 83 -16.61 -9.49 -4.44
N GLY A 84 -16.59 -8.45 -5.28
CA GLY A 84 -17.36 -7.22 -5.07
C GLY A 84 -16.86 -6.31 -3.93
N ALA A 85 -15.89 -6.74 -3.10
CA ALA A 85 -15.27 -5.83 -2.13
C ALA A 85 -14.43 -4.76 -2.84
N GLY A 86 -14.41 -3.54 -2.29
CA GLY A 86 -13.55 -2.46 -2.82
C GLY A 86 -12.04 -2.81 -2.84
N MET A 87 -11.62 -3.77 -2.02
CA MET A 87 -10.24 -4.26 -2.00
C MET A 87 -9.94 -5.31 -3.08
N PHE A 88 -10.96 -5.87 -3.74
CA PHE A 88 -10.80 -7.00 -4.65
C PHE A 88 -9.90 -6.65 -5.85
N ARG A 89 -10.02 -5.43 -6.40
CA ARG A 89 -9.08 -4.92 -7.42
C ARG A 89 -7.63 -4.99 -6.95
N HIS A 90 -7.36 -4.58 -5.72
CA HIS A 90 -6.01 -4.57 -5.14
C HIS A 90 -5.50 -5.98 -4.87
N ALA A 91 -6.38 -6.90 -4.48
CA ALA A 91 -6.05 -8.31 -4.32
C ALA A 91 -5.64 -8.95 -5.65
N LEU A 92 -6.44 -8.76 -6.71
CA LEU A 92 -6.09 -9.17 -8.06
C LEU A 92 -4.75 -8.59 -8.51
N GLN A 93 -4.53 -7.30 -8.25
CA GLN A 93 -3.28 -6.64 -8.57
C GLN A 93 -2.07 -7.22 -7.79
N ALA A 94 -2.28 -7.70 -6.56
CA ALA A 94 -1.25 -8.25 -5.70
C ALA A 94 -0.80 -9.65 -6.13
N VAL A 95 -1.75 -10.49 -6.56
CA VAL A 95 -1.50 -11.88 -6.96
C VAL A 95 -1.23 -12.04 -8.45
N ALA A 96 -1.47 -10.98 -9.24
CA ALA A 96 -1.32 -11.01 -10.69
C ALA A 96 0.03 -11.60 -11.13
N PHE A 97 -0.06 -12.70 -11.89
CA PHE A 97 1.08 -13.42 -12.47
C PHE A 97 2.12 -13.94 -11.46
N LEU A 98 1.71 -14.13 -10.20
CA LEU A 98 2.49 -14.88 -9.22
C LEU A 98 2.03 -16.34 -9.20
N THR A 99 2.98 -17.24 -8.95
CA THR A 99 2.67 -18.64 -8.67
C THR A 99 2.30 -18.80 -7.20
N GLU A 100 1.65 -19.90 -6.84
CA GLU A 100 1.25 -20.14 -5.44
C GLU A 100 2.47 -20.21 -4.52
N GLU A 101 3.57 -20.81 -4.97
CA GLU A 101 4.82 -20.90 -4.21
C GLU A 101 5.42 -19.51 -3.96
N LYS A 102 5.35 -18.60 -4.95
CA LYS A 102 5.83 -17.22 -4.77
C LYS A 102 4.96 -16.44 -3.79
N ILE A 103 3.65 -16.70 -3.76
CA ILE A 103 2.74 -16.07 -2.81
C ILE A 103 3.01 -16.60 -1.40
N ALA A 104 3.10 -17.92 -1.23
CA ALA A 104 3.44 -18.56 0.04
C ALA A 104 4.79 -18.06 0.59
N ALA A 105 5.84 -18.05 -0.23
CA ALA A 105 7.16 -17.56 0.19
C ALA A 105 7.16 -16.07 0.60
N ARG A 106 6.30 -15.25 -0.02
CA ARG A 106 6.12 -13.84 0.38
C ARG A 106 5.34 -13.71 1.69
N LEU A 107 4.34 -14.56 1.89
CA LEU A 107 3.56 -14.60 3.13
C LEU A 107 4.43 -15.05 4.31
N ASP A 108 5.21 -16.12 4.15
CA ASP A 108 6.13 -16.59 5.18
C ASP A 108 7.17 -15.52 5.53
N TYR A 109 7.71 -14.85 4.51
CA TYR A 109 8.61 -13.73 4.74
C TYR A 109 7.95 -12.61 5.54
N LEU A 110 6.71 -12.23 5.22
CA LEU A 110 5.97 -11.19 5.97
C LEU A 110 5.75 -11.60 7.42
N LYS A 111 5.27 -12.82 7.66
CA LYS A 111 5.05 -13.36 9.00
C LYS A 111 6.33 -13.31 9.82
N ASN A 112 7.44 -13.82 9.28
CA ASN A 112 8.73 -13.83 9.97
C ASN A 112 9.28 -12.41 10.20
N THR A 113 9.09 -11.50 9.25
CA THR A 113 9.62 -10.14 9.34
C THR A 113 8.91 -9.31 10.41
N PHE A 114 7.60 -9.47 10.55
CA PHE A 114 6.79 -8.68 11.49
C PHE A 114 6.41 -9.45 12.77
N GLY A 115 6.73 -10.73 12.86
CA GLY A 115 6.34 -11.58 14.00
C GLY A 115 4.83 -11.88 14.03
N TRP A 116 4.17 -11.95 12.88
CA TRP A 116 2.73 -12.19 12.81
C TRP A 116 2.37 -13.68 12.87
N SER A 117 1.32 -13.98 13.64
CA SER A 117 0.53 -15.19 13.54
C SER A 117 -0.23 -15.28 12.20
N ASP A 118 -0.77 -16.46 11.89
CA ASP A 118 -1.62 -16.66 10.71
C ASP A 118 -2.86 -15.78 10.71
N ALA A 119 -3.47 -15.57 11.88
CA ALA A 119 -4.64 -14.71 12.03
C ALA A 119 -4.31 -13.24 11.71
N GLU A 120 -3.21 -12.73 12.24
CA GLU A 120 -2.74 -11.36 11.99
C GLU A 120 -2.35 -11.16 10.52
N ALA A 121 -1.62 -12.10 9.94
CA ALA A 121 -1.27 -12.06 8.52
C ALA A 121 -2.52 -12.07 7.63
N SER A 122 -3.54 -12.86 7.97
CA SER A 122 -4.83 -12.89 7.28
C SER A 122 -5.54 -11.52 7.32
N ILE A 123 -5.54 -10.83 8.46
CA ILE A 123 -6.10 -9.47 8.58
C ILE A 123 -5.42 -8.52 7.60
N VAL A 124 -4.08 -8.53 7.56
CA VAL A 124 -3.29 -7.67 6.66
C VAL A 124 -3.56 -8.01 5.20
N LEU A 125 -3.60 -9.28 4.82
CA LEU A 125 -3.85 -9.68 3.43
C LEU A 125 -5.25 -9.30 2.96
N ARG A 126 -6.25 -9.42 3.84
CA ARG A 126 -7.63 -9.04 3.53
C ARG A 126 -7.81 -7.53 3.33
N THR A 127 -7.09 -6.72 4.09
CA THR A 127 -7.30 -5.26 4.14
C THR A 127 -6.23 -4.46 3.39
N TYR A 128 -5.07 -5.06 3.12
CA TYR A 128 -3.96 -4.46 2.39
C TYR A 128 -3.14 -5.51 1.61
N PRO A 129 -3.74 -6.21 0.63
CA PRO A 129 -3.06 -7.25 -0.15
C PRO A 129 -1.85 -6.74 -0.94
N SER A 130 -1.80 -5.43 -1.22
CA SER A 130 -0.66 -4.77 -1.88
C SER A 130 0.65 -4.92 -1.11
N VAL A 131 0.61 -5.30 0.18
CA VAL A 131 1.81 -5.63 0.97
C VAL A 131 2.66 -6.71 0.30
N LEU A 132 2.04 -7.69 -0.37
CA LEU A 132 2.72 -8.77 -1.10
C LEU A 132 3.59 -8.26 -2.25
N ARG A 133 3.39 -7.03 -2.71
CA ARG A 133 4.16 -6.43 -3.81
C ARG A 133 5.38 -5.65 -3.33
N LYS A 134 5.55 -5.43 -2.04
CA LYS A 134 6.72 -4.73 -1.50
C LYS A 134 7.96 -5.60 -1.61
N SER A 135 9.12 -4.96 -1.81
CA SER A 135 10.39 -5.68 -1.76
C SER A 135 10.67 -6.16 -0.34
N LYS A 136 11.43 -7.26 -0.22
CA LYS A 136 11.87 -7.79 1.07
C LYS A 136 12.59 -6.72 1.90
N GLU A 137 13.48 -5.98 1.27
CA GLU A 137 14.24 -4.89 1.91
C GLU A 137 13.34 -3.76 2.43
N SER A 138 12.33 -3.34 1.65
CA SER A 138 11.38 -2.33 2.11
C SER A 138 10.56 -2.80 3.31
N LEU A 139 10.21 -4.09 3.37
CA LEU A 139 9.49 -4.68 4.50
C LEU A 139 10.38 -4.79 5.74
N LYS A 140 11.64 -5.22 5.56
CA LYS A 140 12.64 -5.31 6.63
C LYS A 140 12.85 -3.96 7.31
N HIS A 141 13.17 -2.91 6.55
CA HIS A 141 13.36 -1.57 7.09
C HIS A 141 12.12 -1.02 7.82
N ARG A 142 10.93 -1.36 7.33
CA ARG A 142 9.68 -0.99 8.01
C ARG A 142 9.50 -1.71 9.33
N SER A 143 9.84 -3.00 9.39
CA SER A 143 9.78 -3.77 10.62
C SER A 143 10.80 -3.26 11.64
N GLU A 144 12.07 -3.08 11.23
CA GLU A 144 13.12 -2.53 12.10
C GLU A 144 12.70 -1.21 12.74
N PHE A 145 12.10 -0.32 11.95
CA PHE A 145 11.60 0.94 12.49
C PHE A 145 10.36 0.76 13.36
N LEU A 146 9.28 0.16 12.85
CA LEU A 146 7.99 0.13 13.55
C LEU A 146 8.01 -0.77 14.79
N VAL A 147 8.69 -1.91 14.71
CA VAL A 147 8.78 -2.88 15.81
C VAL A 147 9.93 -2.52 16.73
N SER A 148 11.16 -2.39 16.21
CA SER A 148 12.34 -2.24 17.08
C SER A 148 12.55 -0.80 17.56
N GLU A 149 12.42 0.20 16.70
CA GLU A 149 12.71 1.61 17.06
C GLU A 149 11.51 2.32 17.71
N VAL A 150 10.30 2.11 17.19
CA VAL A 150 9.06 2.69 17.74
C VAL A 150 8.49 1.83 18.88
N GLY A 151 8.74 0.51 18.87
CA GLY A 151 8.25 -0.39 19.91
C GLY A 151 6.80 -0.85 19.72
N LEU A 152 6.27 -0.86 18.49
CA LEU A 152 4.89 -1.29 18.23
C LEU A 152 4.77 -2.82 18.24
N GLU A 153 3.71 -3.32 18.88
CA GLU A 153 3.39 -4.75 18.87
C GLU A 153 3.02 -5.24 17.45
N PRO A 154 3.41 -6.48 17.07
CA PRO A 154 3.01 -7.09 15.80
C PRO A 154 1.50 -7.01 15.53
N ALA A 155 0.68 -7.35 16.53
CA ALA A 155 -0.78 -7.28 16.46
C ALA A 155 -1.28 -5.87 16.14
N TYR A 156 -0.68 -4.86 16.77
CA TYR A 156 -1.05 -3.46 16.56
C TYR A 156 -0.85 -3.04 15.10
N ILE A 157 0.27 -3.45 14.49
CA ILE A 157 0.60 -3.17 13.08
C ILE A 157 -0.35 -3.94 12.16
N ALA A 158 -0.66 -5.20 12.46
CA ALA A 158 -1.53 -6.04 11.65
C ALA A 158 -2.94 -5.44 11.51
N HIS A 159 -3.48 -4.87 12.60
CA HIS A 159 -4.78 -4.21 12.61
C HIS A 159 -4.76 -2.80 11.98
N ARG A 160 -3.57 -2.26 11.66
CA ARG A 160 -3.37 -0.91 11.10
C ARG A 160 -2.41 -0.94 9.90
N PRO A 161 -2.70 -1.74 8.85
CA PRO A 161 -1.76 -1.98 7.76
C PRO A 161 -1.49 -0.73 6.91
N ALA A 162 -2.28 0.33 7.06
CA ALA A 162 -1.97 1.64 6.48
C ALA A 162 -0.59 2.18 6.90
N LEU A 163 -0.08 1.80 8.09
CA LEU A 163 1.31 2.06 8.52
C LEU A 163 2.33 1.58 7.48
N LEU A 164 2.07 0.43 6.84
CA LEU A 164 2.97 -0.15 5.85
C LEU A 164 2.90 0.60 4.50
N SER A 165 1.86 1.41 4.28
CA SER A 165 1.68 2.17 3.04
C SER A 165 2.32 3.56 3.06
N TYR A 166 2.46 4.17 4.25
CA TYR A 166 3.02 5.51 4.38
C TYR A 166 4.51 5.59 4.08
N SER A 167 4.98 6.76 3.63
CA SER A 167 6.41 7.02 3.41
C SER A 167 7.20 6.89 4.72
N MET A 168 8.35 6.22 4.67
CA MET A 168 9.26 6.14 5.82
C MET A 168 9.79 7.52 6.16
N GLU A 169 10.50 8.13 5.21
CA GLU A 169 11.14 9.44 5.40
C GLU A 169 10.19 10.60 5.27
N GLY A 170 9.11 10.49 4.50
CA GLY A 170 8.17 11.60 4.33
C GLY A 170 7.06 11.66 5.37
N ARG A 171 6.98 10.70 6.30
CA ARG A 171 5.86 10.64 7.24
C ARG A 171 6.15 9.88 8.53
N LEU A 172 6.55 8.61 8.47
CA LEU A 172 6.61 7.76 9.66
C LEU A 172 7.73 8.21 10.61
N ARG A 173 8.95 8.31 10.10
CA ARG A 173 10.14 8.73 10.87
C ARG A 173 10.07 10.18 11.35
N PRO A 174 9.82 11.19 10.49
CA PRO A 174 9.77 12.58 10.95
C PRO A 174 8.76 12.81 12.05
N ARG A 175 7.57 12.20 11.94
CA ARG A 175 6.53 12.35 12.96
C ARG A 175 6.86 11.60 14.24
N TYR A 176 7.51 10.44 14.16
CA TYR A 176 8.04 9.77 15.34
C TYR A 176 9.06 10.66 16.07
N TYR A 177 10.01 11.26 15.34
CA TYR A 177 11.04 12.11 15.92
C TYR A 177 10.48 13.38 16.57
N VAL A 178 9.53 14.05 15.93
CA VAL A 178 8.80 15.18 16.54
C VAL A 178 8.15 14.76 17.85
N ILE A 179 7.44 13.63 17.86
CA ILE A 179 6.75 13.16 19.08
C ILE A 179 7.74 12.78 20.18
N LYS A 180 8.85 12.13 19.83
CA LYS A 180 9.92 11.79 20.77
C LYS A 180 10.58 13.04 21.33
N PHE A 181 10.84 14.06 20.51
CA PHE A 181 11.37 15.35 20.93
C PHE A 181 10.41 16.08 21.87
N LEU A 182 9.14 16.22 21.50
CA LEU A 182 8.14 16.89 22.34
C LEU A 182 7.98 16.18 23.69
N LYS A 183 8.00 14.84 23.70
CA LYS A 183 7.93 14.05 24.92
C LYS A 183 9.15 14.29 25.82
N ALA A 184 10.36 14.26 25.24
CA ALA A 184 11.60 14.48 25.98
C ALA A 184 11.69 15.88 26.61
N ASN A 185 11.08 16.88 25.97
CA ASN A 185 11.07 18.27 26.45
C ASN A 185 9.83 18.64 27.28
N GLY A 186 8.98 17.68 27.64
CA GLY A 186 7.75 17.96 28.41
C GLY A 186 6.71 18.81 27.66
N LEU A 187 6.84 18.93 26.34
CA LEU A 187 5.97 19.72 25.46
C LEU A 187 4.82 18.89 24.89
N LEU A 188 4.88 17.56 25.02
CA LEU A 188 3.80 16.69 24.60
C LEU A 188 2.73 16.62 25.70
N GLY A 189 1.50 17.01 25.36
CA GLY A 189 0.33 16.85 26.23
C GLY A 189 -0.08 15.39 26.42
N GLN A 190 -1.38 15.10 26.46
CA GLN A 190 -1.87 13.72 26.58
C GLN A 190 -1.30 12.83 25.46
N TYR A 191 -0.75 11.68 25.85
CA TYR A 191 -0.18 10.70 24.93
C TYR A 191 -1.26 10.27 23.93
N ARG A 192 -0.95 10.40 22.64
CA ARG A 192 -1.80 9.93 21.55
C ARG A 192 -1.18 8.70 20.93
N ASP A 193 -2.04 7.77 20.57
CA ASP A 193 -1.73 6.59 19.78
C ASP A 193 -0.91 6.94 18.52
N TYR A 194 0.17 6.18 18.26
CA TYR A 194 1.12 6.50 17.19
C TYR A 194 0.45 6.52 15.81
N PHE A 195 -0.40 5.54 15.52
CA PHE A 195 -1.16 5.49 14.27
C PHE A 195 -2.04 6.73 14.08
N SER A 196 -2.71 7.17 15.15
CA SER A 196 -3.56 8.36 15.17
C SER A 196 -2.80 9.65 14.84
N ILE A 197 -1.50 9.71 15.13
CA ILE A 197 -0.63 10.84 14.78
C ILE A 197 -0.19 10.78 13.31
N VAL A 198 0.29 9.61 12.86
CA VAL A 198 0.81 9.47 11.49
C VAL A 198 -0.28 9.51 10.42
N MET A 199 -1.54 9.19 10.77
CA MET A 199 -2.66 9.27 9.84
C MET A 199 -3.12 10.71 9.55
N LEU A 200 -2.71 11.70 10.36
CA LEU A 200 -3.13 13.09 10.17
C LEU A 200 -2.64 13.64 8.82
N SER A 201 -3.41 14.56 8.24
CA SER A 201 -2.92 15.34 7.10
C SER A 201 -1.72 16.20 7.53
N GLU A 202 -0.91 16.61 6.56
CA GLU A 202 0.28 17.42 6.84
C GLU A 202 -0.07 18.72 7.56
N LYS A 203 -1.07 19.43 7.04
CA LYS A 203 -1.60 20.66 7.64
C LYS A 203 -1.99 20.44 9.11
N ILE A 204 -2.79 19.41 9.38
CA ILE A 204 -3.29 19.14 10.74
C ILE A 204 -2.14 18.72 11.67
N PHE A 205 -1.16 17.95 11.17
CA PHE A 205 0.00 17.56 11.96
C PHE A 205 0.83 18.79 12.38
N VAL A 206 1.14 19.68 11.44
CA VAL A 206 1.90 20.92 11.71
C VAL A 206 1.15 21.82 12.69
N GLU A 207 -0.15 22.05 12.47
CA GLU A 207 -0.99 22.87 13.35
C GLU A 207 -1.05 22.34 14.79
N LYS A 208 -1.03 21.02 14.98
CA LYS A 208 -1.18 20.40 16.31
C LYS A 208 0.13 20.12 17.03
N PHE A 209 1.21 19.81 16.32
CA PHE A 209 2.45 19.30 16.93
C PHE A 209 3.67 20.18 16.66
N ILE A 210 3.58 21.19 15.81
CA ILE A 210 4.72 22.07 15.48
C ILE A 210 4.39 23.52 15.86
N CYS A 211 3.32 24.08 15.31
CA CYS A 211 2.93 25.48 15.55
C CYS A 211 2.81 25.88 17.03
N PRO A 212 2.25 25.05 17.94
CA PRO A 212 2.11 25.41 19.34
C PRO A 212 3.44 25.57 20.09
N HIS A 213 4.55 25.07 19.53
CA HIS A 213 5.85 25.01 20.20
C HIS A 213 6.90 25.92 19.56
N LYS A 214 6.51 26.88 18.71
CA LYS A 214 7.44 27.78 18.02
C LYS A 214 8.35 28.58 18.95
N GLU A 215 7.85 28.98 20.12
CA GLU A 215 8.63 29.74 21.10
C GLU A 215 9.56 28.82 21.90
N ALA A 216 9.05 27.69 22.38
CA ALA A 216 9.80 26.73 23.20
C ALA A 216 10.80 25.88 22.40
N ALA A 217 10.56 25.68 21.11
CA ALA A 217 11.36 24.86 20.21
C ALA A 217 11.43 25.50 18.81
N PRO A 218 12.16 26.62 18.65
CA PRO A 218 12.17 27.41 17.42
C PRO A 218 12.67 26.66 16.19
N LEU A 219 13.54 25.66 16.37
CA LEU A 219 14.09 24.83 15.28
C LEU A 219 13.19 23.65 14.89
N LEU A 220 12.13 23.34 15.66
CA LEU A 220 11.33 22.12 15.46
C LEU A 220 10.72 22.02 14.05
N ALA A 221 10.30 23.15 13.47
CA ALA A 221 9.73 23.19 12.13
C ALA A 221 10.79 22.90 11.05
N GLU A 222 12.00 23.44 11.22
CA GLU A 222 13.14 23.20 10.32
C GLU A 222 13.65 21.77 10.45
N ASP A 223 13.81 21.28 11.69
CA ASP A 223 14.19 19.90 11.98
C ASP A 223 13.20 18.91 11.36
N TYR A 224 11.90 19.16 11.50
CA TYR A 224 10.88 18.33 10.86
C TYR A 224 10.95 18.37 9.34
N ALA A 225 11.16 19.55 8.73
CA ALA A 225 11.30 19.68 7.28
C ALA A 225 12.55 18.96 6.75
N THR A 226 13.65 19.01 7.49
CA THR A 226 14.90 18.29 7.20
C THR A 226 14.70 16.77 7.34
N ALA A 227 14.02 16.32 8.40
CA ALA A 227 13.62 14.93 8.58
C ALA A 227 12.78 14.41 7.42
N CYS A 228 11.84 15.21 6.92
CA CYS A 228 11.01 14.87 5.76
C CYS A 228 11.79 14.65 4.46
N LYS A 229 13.05 15.10 4.39
CA LYS A 229 13.99 14.84 3.27
C LYS A 229 14.85 13.59 3.47
N GLY A 230 14.74 12.92 4.63
CA GLY A 230 15.50 11.71 4.97
C GLY A 230 16.78 11.96 5.75
N GLU A 231 17.02 13.19 6.20
CA GLU A 231 18.17 13.56 7.04
C GLU A 231 17.76 13.58 8.51
N VAL A 232 18.59 13.08 9.44
CA VAL A 232 18.27 13.13 10.87
C VAL A 232 18.89 14.39 11.50
N PRO A 233 18.08 15.40 11.86
CA PRO A 233 18.57 16.62 12.50
C PRO A 233 19.20 16.33 13.86
N THR A 234 20.13 17.19 14.30
CA THR A 234 20.84 17.02 15.57
C THR A 234 19.88 16.91 16.75
N ASN A 235 18.82 17.71 16.79
CA ASN A 235 17.82 17.71 17.88
C ASN A 235 16.96 16.43 17.93
N PHE A 236 17.00 15.60 16.88
CA PHE A 236 16.31 14.30 16.84
C PHE A 236 17.25 13.11 17.10
N ARG A 237 18.51 13.36 17.46
CA ARG A 237 19.44 12.31 17.90
C ARG A 237 19.26 12.08 19.39
N PHE A 238 18.38 11.14 19.71
CA PHE A 238 18.12 10.74 21.10
C PHE A 238 19.15 9.67 21.49
N THR A 239 20.00 9.97 22.47
CA THR A 239 20.90 9.01 23.12
C THR A 239 20.15 8.12 24.10
#